data_AF-A0A4Y2HFQ8-F1
#
_entry.id   AF-A0A4Y2HFQ8-F1
#
_cell.length_a   1.000
_cell.length_b   1.000
_cell.length_c   1.000
_cell.angle_alpha   90.00
_cell.angle_beta   90.00
_cell.angle_gamma   90.00
#
_symmetry.space_group_name_H-M   'P 1'
#
loop_
_entity.id
_entity.type
_entity.pdbx_description
1 polymer ?
#
loop_
_entity_poly.entity_id
_entity_poly.type
_entity_poly.pdbx_seq_one_letter_code
_entity_poly.pdbx_strand_id
1 'polypeptide(L)'
;MLWREQQNHTTDCYFCSVDVRGFNTKNKKNIFYPNLSSAIRPVPPTSEIPVPHPPSSLMISGVILRMETHYYLTRTNLAQIFLLVRDPNHFLRASLMIKFRDLGLSKDGAELLGSRLKNKNLLTPGTSFSWYRHREKEFSQFFSKE
;
A
#
# COMPACT_ATOMS: atom_id res chain seq x y z
N MET A 1 -6.42 -14.83 -11.70
CA MET A 1 -7.14 -13.75 -12.41
C MET A 1 -6.17 -12.60 -12.61
N LEU A 2 -6.02 -12.11 -13.83
CA LEU A 2 -5.10 -11.02 -14.17
C LEU A 2 -5.91 -9.80 -14.63
N TRP A 3 -5.55 -8.64 -14.10
CA TRP A 3 -6.03 -7.35 -14.62
C TRP A 3 -5.21 -7.00 -15.85
N ARG A 4 -5.88 -6.66 -16.95
CA ARG A 4 -5.22 -6.15 -18.16
C ARG A 4 -5.01 -4.65 -18.01
N GLU A 5 -4.02 -4.12 -18.74
CA GLU A 5 -3.81 -2.69 -18.83
C GLU A 5 -5.08 -2.01 -19.38
N GLN A 6 -5.53 -0.96 -18.70
CA GLN A 6 -6.73 -0.25 -19.13
C GLN A 6 -6.42 0.56 -20.38
N GLN A 7 -7.30 0.47 -21.36
CA GLN A 7 -7.24 1.31 -22.56
C GLN A 7 -7.77 2.72 -22.26
N ASN A 8 -7.93 3.51 -23.32
CA ASN A 8 -8.40 4.89 -23.25
C ASN A 8 -9.70 5.01 -22.42
N HIS A 9 -9.84 6.09 -21.65
CA HIS A 9 -11.06 6.39 -20.88
C HIS A 9 -11.81 7.61 -21.42
N THR A 10 -11.28 8.27 -22.46
CA THR A 10 -11.88 9.50 -22.99
C THR A 10 -13.09 9.24 -23.88
N THR A 11 -13.08 8.13 -24.63
CA THR A 11 -14.12 7.79 -25.62
C THR A 11 -15.09 6.73 -25.14
N ASP A 12 -14.63 5.81 -24.30
CA ASP A 12 -15.37 4.64 -23.80
C ASP A 12 -15.36 4.60 -22.26
N CYS A 13 -15.55 5.76 -21.63
CA CYS A 13 -15.68 5.88 -20.17
C CYS A 13 -16.86 5.04 -19.65
N TYR A 14 -16.57 4.01 -18.85
CA TYR A 14 -17.59 3.09 -18.30
C TYR A 14 -18.67 3.79 -17.46
N PHE A 15 -18.29 4.80 -16.68
CA PHE A 15 -19.24 5.57 -15.87
C PHE A 15 -20.03 6.59 -16.68
N CYS A 16 -19.44 7.13 -17.75
CA CYS A 16 -20.03 8.18 -18.57
C CYS A 16 -20.94 7.62 -19.67
N SER A 17 -20.77 6.34 -20.01
CA SER A 17 -21.48 5.68 -21.11
C SER A 17 -22.96 5.40 -20.81
N VAL A 18 -23.40 5.51 -19.56
CA VAL A 18 -24.77 5.19 -19.14
C VAL A 18 -25.41 6.41 -18.50
N ASP A 19 -26.58 6.81 -19.00
CA ASP A 19 -27.37 7.85 -18.36
C ASP A 19 -28.02 7.30 -17.08
N VAL A 20 -27.55 7.78 -15.94
CA VAL A 20 -28.04 7.39 -14.62
C VAL A 20 -29.13 8.32 -14.09
N ARG A 21 -29.58 9.31 -14.88
CA ARG A 21 -30.67 10.20 -14.48
C ARG A 21 -31.98 9.41 -14.34
N GLY A 22 -32.72 9.69 -13.26
CA GLY A 22 -33.98 8.98 -12.95
C GLY A 22 -33.82 7.67 -12.18
N PHE A 23 -32.57 7.24 -11.92
CA PHE A 23 -32.31 6.11 -11.03
C PHE A 23 -32.14 6.57 -9.57
N ASN A 24 -32.71 5.80 -8.65
CA ASN A 24 -32.66 5.95 -7.20
C ASN A 24 -32.18 4.63 -6.55
N THR A 25 -32.06 4.62 -5.22
CA THR A 25 -31.60 3.44 -4.48
C THR A 25 -32.47 2.19 -4.65
N LYS A 26 -33.76 2.35 -4.97
CA LYS A 26 -34.71 1.24 -5.16
C LYS A 26 -34.61 0.61 -6.55
N ASN A 27 -34.29 1.39 -7.59
CA ASN A 27 -34.25 0.93 -8.98
C ASN A 27 -32.83 0.89 -9.59
N LYS A 28 -31.78 1.21 -8.83
CA LYS A 28 -30.37 1.18 -9.29
C LYS A 28 -29.94 -0.15 -9.93
N LYS A 29 -30.52 -1.27 -9.50
CA LYS A 29 -30.26 -2.61 -10.09
C LYS A 29 -30.67 -2.72 -11.57
N ASN A 30 -31.53 -1.82 -12.04
CA ASN A 30 -31.99 -1.78 -13.43
C ASN A 30 -31.03 -0.98 -14.34
N ILE A 31 -29.99 -0.35 -13.79
CA ILE A 31 -28.97 0.31 -14.59
C ILE A 31 -28.15 -0.77 -15.30
N PHE A 32 -28.25 -0.81 -16.62
CA PHE A 32 -27.48 -1.71 -17.44
C PHE A 32 -26.16 -1.05 -17.84
N TYR A 33 -25.05 -1.63 -17.40
CA TYR A 33 -23.72 -1.18 -17.81
C TYR A 33 -23.18 -2.08 -18.93
N PRO A 34 -22.81 -1.52 -20.09
CA PRO A 34 -22.23 -2.30 -21.17
C PRO A 34 -20.84 -2.81 -20.78
N ASN A 35 -20.45 -3.96 -21.35
CA ASN A 35 -19.11 -4.49 -21.17
C ASN A 35 -18.17 -3.75 -22.13
N LEU A 36 -17.22 -2.98 -21.59
CA LEU A 36 -16.34 -2.09 -22.35
C LEU A 36 -14.88 -2.56 -22.28
N SER A 37 -14.10 -2.24 -23.30
CA SER A 37 -12.65 -2.52 -23.40
C SER A 37 -11.81 -1.77 -22.36
N SER A 38 -12.24 -0.57 -21.95
CA SER A 38 -11.63 0.22 -20.87
C SER A 38 -11.87 -0.38 -19.47
N ALA A 39 -12.94 -1.18 -19.31
CA ALA A 39 -13.41 -1.69 -18.03
C ALA A 39 -13.65 -3.21 -18.09
N ILE A 40 -12.62 -3.95 -18.48
CA ILE A 40 -12.65 -5.41 -18.63
C ILE A 40 -12.51 -6.07 -17.25
N ARG A 41 -13.32 -7.11 -17.01
CA ARG A 41 -13.21 -7.97 -15.82
C ARG A 41 -11.89 -8.75 -15.81
N PRO A 42 -11.37 -9.12 -14.63
CA PRO A 42 -10.17 -9.94 -14.54
C PRO A 42 -10.32 -11.24 -15.32
N VAL A 43 -9.34 -11.54 -16.16
CA VAL A 43 -9.37 -12.72 -17.03
C VAL A 43 -8.56 -13.85 -16.40
N PRO A 44 -8.96 -15.13 -16.52
CA PRO A 44 -8.09 -16.25 -16.16
C PRO A 44 -6.75 -16.19 -16.91
N PRO A 45 -5.63 -16.60 -16.29
CA PRO A 45 -4.37 -16.76 -17.01
C PRO A 45 -4.54 -17.79 -18.13
N THR A 46 -4.12 -17.46 -19.34
CA THR A 46 -4.04 -18.37 -20.49
C THR A 46 -2.57 -18.49 -20.91
N SER A 47 -2.23 -19.46 -21.77
CA SER A 47 -0.86 -19.57 -22.31
C SER A 47 -0.37 -18.30 -23.01
N GLU A 48 -1.29 -17.47 -23.51
CA GLU A 48 -1.02 -16.17 -24.12
C GLU A 48 -0.78 -15.03 -23.10
N ILE A 49 -1.24 -15.19 -21.85
CA ILE A 49 -1.12 -14.19 -20.78
C ILE A 49 -0.58 -14.90 -19.52
N PRO A 50 0.73 -15.18 -19.48
CA PRO A 50 1.35 -15.80 -18.32
C PRO A 50 1.28 -14.87 -17.11
N VAL A 51 1.24 -15.47 -15.92
CA VAL A 51 1.33 -14.71 -14.68
C VAL A 51 2.70 -14.01 -14.64
N PRO A 52 2.77 -12.67 -14.51
CA PRO A 52 4.04 -11.98 -14.49
C PRO A 52 4.92 -12.52 -13.37
N HIS A 53 6.17 -12.85 -13.71
CA HIS A 53 7.14 -13.32 -12.74
C HIS A 53 7.76 -12.13 -12.01
N PRO A 54 8.02 -12.24 -10.71
CA PRO A 54 8.69 -11.17 -9.97
C PRO A 54 10.05 -10.87 -10.62
N PRO A 55 10.46 -9.59 -10.72
CA PRO A 55 11.74 -9.23 -11.33
C PRO A 55 12.91 -9.87 -10.58
N SER A 56 13.88 -10.39 -11.32
CA SER A 56 15.03 -11.13 -10.78
C SER A 56 15.90 -10.33 -9.80
N SER A 57 15.83 -8.99 -9.82
CA SER A 57 16.52 -8.12 -8.86
C SER A 57 16.01 -8.23 -7.42
N LEU A 58 14.86 -8.90 -7.20
CA LEU A 58 14.37 -9.22 -5.87
C LEU A 58 15.01 -10.49 -5.29
N MET A 59 15.75 -11.25 -6.12
CA MET A 59 16.64 -12.30 -5.65
C MET A 59 18.07 -11.75 -5.63
N ILE A 60 18.65 -11.71 -4.42
CA ILE A 60 20.07 -11.42 -4.12
C ILE A 60 20.39 -9.93 -3.92
N SER A 61 20.35 -9.47 -2.66
CA SER A 61 21.58 -9.34 -1.86
C SER A 61 21.25 -8.98 -0.41
N GLY A 62 21.73 -9.82 0.52
CA GLY A 62 21.66 -9.61 1.96
C GLY A 62 22.61 -8.50 2.43
N VAL A 63 22.27 -7.24 2.15
CA VAL A 63 22.88 -6.09 2.82
C VAL A 63 21.77 -5.12 3.21
N ILE A 64 21.38 -5.20 4.48
CA ILE A 64 20.76 -4.09 5.17
C ILE A 64 21.77 -2.94 5.15
N LEU A 65 21.42 -1.81 4.51
CA LEU A 65 21.47 -0.46 5.09
C LEU A 65 21.43 0.60 3.99
N ARG A 66 20.66 1.65 4.29
CA ARG A 66 20.39 2.86 3.51
C ARG A 66 19.36 2.64 2.42
N MET A 67 18.12 3.07 2.69
CA MET A 67 17.38 3.97 1.81
C MET A 67 15.97 4.16 2.40
N GLU A 68 15.66 5.41 2.68
CA GLU A 68 14.34 5.92 3.01
C GLU A 68 13.39 5.80 1.81
N THR A 69 12.94 4.61 1.42
CA THR A 69 11.98 4.52 0.31
C THR A 69 11.03 3.32 0.43
N HIS A 70 9.83 3.61 0.92
CA HIS A 70 8.58 3.38 0.18
C HIS A 70 8.35 2.05 -0.56
N TYR A 71 8.67 0.89 0.01
CA TYR A 71 8.10 -0.37 -0.51
C TYR A 71 7.60 -1.34 0.57
N TYR A 72 6.55 -2.07 0.20
CA TYR A 72 5.70 -2.92 1.01
C TYR A 72 6.50 -3.99 1.77
N LEU A 73 6.74 -3.73 3.05
CA LEU A 73 7.28 -4.72 3.96
C LEU A 73 6.17 -5.75 4.26
N THR A 74 6.16 -6.86 3.53
CA THR A 74 5.24 -7.97 3.74
C THR A 74 5.49 -8.62 5.10
N ARG A 75 4.43 -9.16 5.72
CA ARG A 75 4.46 -9.80 7.04
C ARG A 75 5.51 -10.92 7.15
N THR A 76 5.84 -11.57 6.03
CA THR A 76 6.86 -12.62 5.93
C THR A 76 8.28 -12.08 6.08
N ASN A 77 8.60 -10.94 5.48
CA ASN A 77 9.94 -10.33 5.58
C ASN A 77 10.23 -9.82 7.00
N LEU A 78 9.20 -9.35 7.70
CA LEU A 78 9.30 -8.92 9.09
C LEU A 78 9.55 -10.06 10.06
N ALA A 79 8.84 -11.17 9.85
CA ALA A 79 9.07 -12.42 10.56
C ALA A 79 10.35 -13.13 10.12
N GLN A 80 11.24 -12.51 9.33
CA GLN A 80 12.62 -12.98 9.15
C GLN A 80 13.62 -11.99 9.76
N ILE A 81 13.30 -10.69 9.74
CA ILE A 81 14.07 -9.66 10.44
C ILE A 81 14.01 -9.84 11.96
N PHE A 82 12.86 -10.25 12.50
CA PHE A 82 12.66 -10.42 13.94
C PHE A 82 13.52 -11.52 14.58
N LEU A 83 13.96 -12.53 13.83
CA LEU A 83 14.75 -13.66 14.38
C LEU A 83 16.24 -13.46 14.20
N LEU A 84 16.65 -12.58 13.28
CA LEU A 84 18.04 -12.13 13.18
C LEU A 84 18.39 -11.11 14.27
N VAL A 85 17.41 -10.34 14.74
CA VAL A 85 17.61 -9.30 15.76
C VAL A 85 17.17 -9.86 17.11
N ARG A 86 17.93 -10.84 17.59
CA ARG A 86 17.74 -11.45 18.91
C ARG A 86 18.45 -10.62 19.98
N ASP A 87 18.21 -9.32 19.98
CA ASP A 87 18.57 -8.47 21.10
C ASP A 87 17.27 -8.07 21.82
N PRO A 88 16.92 -8.73 22.93
CA PRO A 88 15.60 -8.61 23.56
C PRO A 88 15.27 -7.18 24.04
N ASN A 89 16.28 -6.32 24.14
CA ASN A 89 16.20 -5.06 24.87
C ASN A 89 16.04 -3.82 23.98
N HIS A 90 16.17 -3.94 22.65
CA HIS A 90 16.10 -2.78 21.75
C HIS A 90 15.05 -2.98 20.66
N PHE A 91 14.03 -2.12 20.65
CA PHE A 91 13.06 -2.10 19.57
C PHE A 91 13.66 -1.43 18.34
N LEU A 92 13.78 -2.20 17.25
CA LEU A 92 13.99 -1.63 15.92
C LEU A 92 12.72 -0.92 15.43
N ARG A 93 12.91 0.11 14.61
CA ARG A 93 11.82 0.92 14.03
C ARG A 93 10.72 0.07 13.37
N ALA A 94 11.10 -0.96 12.61
CA ALA A 94 10.16 -1.83 11.92
C ALA A 94 9.33 -2.69 12.89
N SER A 95 9.99 -3.28 13.90
CA SER A 95 9.37 -4.05 14.99
C SER A 95 8.36 -3.21 15.76
N LEU A 96 8.74 -1.97 16.08
CA LEU A 96 7.89 -1.00 16.76
C LEU A 96 6.64 -0.64 15.96
N MET A 97 6.78 -0.37 14.66
CA MET A 97 5.64 -0.05 13.78
C MET A 97 4.65 -1.20 13.63
N ILE A 98 5.12 -2.44 13.66
CA ILE A 98 4.23 -3.62 13.66
C ILE A 98 3.50 -3.69 14.99
N LYS A 99 4.22 -3.51 16.09
CA LYS A 99 3.60 -3.56 17.42
C LYS A 99 2.52 -2.48 17.59
N PHE A 100 2.73 -1.28 17.08
CA PHE A 100 1.71 -0.22 17.10
C PHE A 100 0.47 -0.59 16.29
N ARG A 101 0.63 -1.30 15.16
CA ARG A 101 -0.48 -1.81 14.35
C ARG A 101 -1.21 -2.96 15.03
N ASP A 102 -0.47 -3.91 15.61
CA ASP A 102 -1.05 -5.04 16.35
C ASP A 102 -1.86 -4.58 17.57
N LEU A 103 -1.42 -3.49 18.21
CA LEU A 103 -2.12 -2.87 19.34
C LEU A 103 -3.30 -1.98 18.92
N GLY A 104 -3.49 -1.72 17.61
CA GLY A 104 -4.58 -0.88 17.11
C GLY A 104 -4.56 0.55 17.64
N LEU A 105 -3.38 1.10 17.95
CA LEU A 105 -3.27 2.43 18.56
C LEU A 105 -3.67 3.54 17.59
N SER A 106 -4.33 4.57 18.11
CA SER A 106 -4.49 5.85 17.41
C SER A 106 -3.13 6.50 17.16
N LYS A 107 -3.08 7.49 16.27
CA LYS A 107 -1.84 8.23 15.96
C LYS A 107 -1.22 8.82 17.23
N ASP A 108 -2.03 9.47 18.06
CA ASP A 108 -1.58 10.10 19.30
C ASP A 108 -1.15 9.07 20.34
N GLY A 109 -1.84 7.92 20.40
CA GLY A 109 -1.46 6.81 21.28
C GLY A 109 -0.13 6.16 20.87
N ALA A 110 0.12 6.01 19.57
CA ALA A 110 1.39 5.51 19.05
C ALA A 110 2.54 6.49 19.29
N GLU A 111 2.28 7.79 19.16
CA GLU A 111 3.25 8.86 19.47
C GLU A 111 3.60 8.89 20.96
N LEU A 112 2.59 8.83 21.85
CA LEU A 112 2.79 8.77 23.30
C LEU A 112 3.61 7.53 23.72
N LEU A 113 3.30 6.37 23.14
CA LEU A 113 4.03 5.14 23.41
C LEU A 113 5.49 5.21 22.90
N GLY A 114 5.69 5.76 21.70
CA GLY A 114 7.03 6.01 21.15
C GLY A 114 7.86 6.94 22.04
N SER A 115 7.26 8.01 22.54
CA SER A 115 7.89 8.94 23.49
C SER A 115 8.30 8.24 24.81
N ARG A 116 7.42 7.41 25.38
CA ARG A 116 7.73 6.64 26.60
C ARG A 116 8.85 5.62 26.39
N LEU A 117 8.89 4.95 25.24
CA LEU A 117 9.96 4.00 24.91
C LEU A 117 11.30 4.71 24.71
N LYS A 118 11.29 5.90 24.11
CA LYS A 118 12.46 6.77 23.98
C LYS A 118 13.01 7.18 25.35
N ASN A 119 12.13 7.63 26.27
CA ASN A 119 12.53 8.02 27.62
C ASN A 119 13.13 6.86 28.43
N LYS A 120 12.73 5.61 28.13
CA LYS A 120 13.27 4.41 28.78
C LYS A 120 14.54 3.87 28.11
N ASN A 121 15.10 4.57 27.10
CA ASN A 121 16.25 4.13 26.31
C ASN A 121 16.06 2.73 25.67
N LEU A 122 14.81 2.34 25.37
CA LEU A 122 14.47 1.05 24.75
C LEU A 122 14.49 1.10 23.22
N LEU A 123 14.85 2.27 22.66
CA LEU A 123 14.94 2.52 21.24
C LEU A 123 16.39 2.71 20.83
N THR A 124 16.70 2.30 19.60
CA THR A 124 18.02 2.52 19.01
C THR A 124 18.29 4.02 18.82
N PRO A 125 19.51 4.51 19.07
CA PRO A 125 19.86 5.91 18.85
C PRO A 125 19.56 6.33 17.39
N GLY A 126 18.84 7.44 17.21
CA GLY A 126 18.48 7.93 15.87
C GLY A 126 17.11 7.48 15.35
N THR A 127 16.33 6.70 16.10
CA THR A 127 14.93 6.41 15.70
C THR A 127 14.02 7.61 15.92
N SER A 128 13.49 8.19 14.84
CA SER A 128 12.41 9.18 14.88
C SER A 128 11.03 8.52 14.86
N PHE A 129 10.06 9.12 15.56
CA PHE A 129 8.65 8.70 15.63
C PHE A 129 7.69 9.62 14.89
N SER A 130 8.19 10.63 14.16
CA SER A 130 7.36 11.45 13.28
C SER A 130 7.24 10.77 11.91
N TRP A 131 6.00 10.54 11.47
CA TRP A 131 5.69 10.04 10.14
C TRP A 131 4.75 11.01 9.45
N TYR A 132 5.32 11.82 8.55
CA TYR A 132 4.54 12.48 7.53
C TYR A 132 4.45 11.52 6.34
N ARG A 133 3.24 11.21 5.89
CA ARG A 133 3.07 10.35 4.71
C ARG A 133 3.42 11.21 3.50
N HIS A 134 4.42 10.80 2.73
CA HIS A 134 4.78 11.51 1.49
C HIS A 134 4.08 10.94 0.26
N ARG A 135 3.06 10.09 0.45
CA ARG A 135 2.35 9.46 -0.67
C ARG A 135 1.66 10.50 -1.55
N GLU A 136 1.20 11.63 -0.99
CA GLU A 136 0.64 12.70 -1.83
C GLU A 136 1.69 13.44 -2.68
N LYS A 137 2.99 13.36 -2.36
CA LYS A 137 4.03 14.10 -3.11
C LYS A 137 4.10 13.66 -4.57
N GLU A 138 3.98 12.35 -4.83
CA GLU A 138 3.99 11.80 -6.20
C GLU A 138 2.80 12.29 -7.03
N PHE A 139 1.67 12.57 -6.37
CA PHE A 139 0.44 13.02 -7.03
C PHE A 139 0.27 14.54 -7.02
N SER A 140 1.07 15.27 -6.25
CA SER A 140 1.00 16.72 -6.11
C SER A 140 1.19 17.44 -7.46
N GLN A 141 1.96 16.84 -8.38
CA GLN A 141 2.16 17.37 -9.73
C GLN A 141 0.91 17.38 -10.61
N PHE A 142 -0.11 16.59 -10.27
CA PHE A 142 -1.36 16.49 -11.03
C PHE A 142 -2.46 17.42 -10.50
N PHE A 143 -2.22 18.14 -9.41
CA PHE A 143 -3.16 19.10 -8.84
C PHE A 143 -2.69 20.53 -9.16
N SER A 144 -3.40 21.22 -10.05
CA SER A 144 -3.26 22.66 -10.23
C SER A 144 -3.95 23.40 -9.09
N LYS A 145 -3.37 24.51 -8.62
CA LYS A 145 -4.09 25.47 -7.78
C LYS A 145 -5.13 26.18 -8.65
N GLU A 146 -6.37 26.18 -8.20
CA GLU A 146 -7.41 27.11 -8.63
C GLU A 146 -7.07 28.55 -8.20
#